data_AF-A4V8D6-F1
#
_entry.id   AF-A4V8D6-F1
#
_cell.length_a   1.000
_cell.length_b   1.000
_cell.length_c   1.000
_cell.angle_alpha   90.00
_cell.angle_beta   90.00
_cell.angle_gamma   90.00
#
_symmetry.space_group_name_H-M   'P 1'
#
loop_
_entity.id
_entity.type
_entity.pdbx_description
1 polymer ?
#
loop_
_entity_poly.entity_id
_entity_poly.type
_entity_poly.pdbx_seq_one_letter_code
_entity_poly.pdbx_strand_id
1 'polypeptide(L)'
;KVSGLIIMLAHGYTSTLIFYVIGEFYHSCSRRIVYFLNSFINSSIIFRILFALVFLSNSGVPPSLAFLSEFMIIVNSVIIRKIYMFIIFIYFIVAFYYSLFLIVCSFAGKEFINYNN
;
A
#
# COMPACT_ATOMS: atom_id res chain seq x y z
N LYS A 1 21.77 10.37 -1.60
CA LYS A 1 22.21 9.53 -0.46
C LYS A 1 21.14 9.46 0.63
N VAL A 2 20.70 10.61 1.16
CA VAL A 2 19.62 10.67 2.17
C VAL A 2 18.30 10.05 1.67
N SER A 3 17.91 10.31 0.42
CA SER A 3 16.68 9.75 -0.18
C SER A 3 16.60 8.23 -0.13
N GLY A 4 17.70 7.52 -0.42
CA GLY A 4 17.74 6.07 -0.37
C GLY A 4 17.62 5.49 1.04
N LEU A 5 18.15 6.18 2.06
CA LEU A 5 17.96 5.75 3.46
C LEU A 5 16.50 5.90 3.89
N ILE A 6 15.87 7.02 3.53
CA ILE A 6 14.46 7.25 3.86
C ILE A 6 13.57 6.23 3.14
N ILE A 7 13.87 5.88 1.89
CA ILE A 7 13.07 4.87 1.16
C ILE A 7 13.21 3.49 1.79
N MET A 8 14.42 3.09 2.21
CA MET A 8 14.63 1.80 2.86
C MET A 8 13.87 1.71 4.20
N LEU A 9 13.88 2.79 4.99
CA LEU A 9 13.11 2.85 6.23
C LEU A 9 11.60 2.83 5.96
N ALA A 10 11.12 3.73 5.10
CA ALA A 10 9.69 3.85 4.78
C ALA A 10 9.13 2.54 4.18
N HIS A 11 9.86 1.94 3.24
CA HIS A 11 9.48 0.67 2.65
C HIS A 11 9.54 -0.47 3.68
N GLY A 12 10.54 -0.49 4.57
CA GLY A 12 10.63 -1.47 5.65
C GLY A 12 9.42 -1.45 6.59
N TYR A 13 8.97 -0.26 6.99
CA TYR A 13 7.78 -0.11 7.83
C TYR A 13 6.49 -0.49 7.11
N THR A 14 6.31 -0.03 5.87
CA THR A 14 5.09 -0.32 5.11
C THR A 14 4.96 -1.79 4.73
N SER A 15 6.05 -2.42 4.28
CA SER A 15 6.05 -3.85 3.92
C SER A 15 5.79 -4.77 5.11
N THR A 16 6.38 -4.49 6.29
CA THR A 16 6.11 -5.29 7.50
C THR A 16 4.65 -5.19 7.92
N LEU A 17 4.03 -4.01 7.83
CA LEU A 17 2.59 -3.82 8.08
C LEU A 17 1.72 -4.57 7.07
N ILE A 18 2.06 -4.54 5.77
CA ILE A 18 1.33 -5.28 4.74
C ILE A 18 1.38 -6.79 5.02
N PHE A 19 2.55 -7.33 5.35
CA PHE A 19 2.70 -8.76 5.68
C PHE A 19 1.96 -9.13 6.96
N TYR A 20 1.99 -8.27 7.98
CA TYR A 20 1.23 -8.48 9.21
C TYR A 20 -0.28 -8.57 8.92
N VAL A 21 -0.81 -7.58 8.20
CA VAL A 21 -2.22 -7.52 7.81
C VAL A 21 -2.63 -8.77 7.04
N ILE A 22 -1.87 -9.17 6.01
CA ILE A 22 -2.12 -10.39 5.23
C ILE A 22 -2.03 -11.66 6.10
N GLY A 23 -1.15 -11.68 7.10
CA GLY A 23 -1.03 -12.76 8.07
C GLY A 23 -2.30 -12.94 8.91
N GLU A 24 -2.87 -11.85 9.42
CA GLU A 24 -4.14 -11.87 10.17
C GLU A 24 -5.29 -12.37 9.28
N PHE A 25 -5.36 -11.94 8.02
CA PHE A 25 -6.33 -12.49 7.06
C PHE A 25 -6.17 -14.00 6.84
N TYR A 26 -4.92 -14.46 6.76
CA TYR A 26 -4.65 -15.87 6.56
C TYR A 26 -5.10 -16.71 7.75
N HIS A 27 -4.93 -16.20 8.98
CA HIS A 27 -5.43 -16.87 10.18
C HIS A 27 -6.96 -17.04 10.14
N SER A 28 -7.69 -16.04 9.63
CA SER A 28 -9.15 -16.08 9.57
C SER A 28 -9.74 -16.88 8.40
N CYS A 29 -9.12 -16.82 7.21
CA CYS A 29 -9.68 -17.44 6.00
C CYS A 29 -8.92 -18.67 5.50
N SER A 30 -7.74 -18.98 6.05
CA SER A 30 -6.82 -20.04 5.60
C SER A 30 -6.51 -20.02 4.08
N ARG A 31 -6.71 -18.87 3.42
CA ARG A 31 -6.50 -18.67 1.97
C ARG A 31 -5.81 -17.33 1.73
N ARG A 32 -4.91 -17.29 0.74
CA ARG A 32 -4.13 -16.10 0.35
C ARG A 32 -4.58 -15.47 -0.98
N ILE A 33 -5.73 -15.90 -1.50
CA ILE A 33 -6.23 -15.42 -2.79
C ILE A 33 -6.96 -14.10 -2.57
N VAL A 34 -6.58 -13.06 -3.33
CA VAL A 34 -7.11 -11.69 -3.19
C VAL A 34 -8.64 -11.65 -3.25
N TYR A 35 -9.26 -12.48 -4.08
CA TYR A 35 -10.72 -12.58 -4.20
C TYR A 35 -11.44 -12.99 -2.90
N PHE A 36 -10.77 -13.71 -1.99
CA PHE A 36 -11.34 -14.10 -0.70
C PHE A 36 -11.06 -13.08 0.42
N LEU A 37 -10.27 -12.02 0.17
CA LEU A 37 -9.99 -10.96 1.17
C LEU A 37 -11.21 -10.08 1.48
N ASN A 38 -12.28 -10.22 0.70
CA ASN A 38 -13.39 -9.27 0.67
C ASN A 38 -14.25 -9.27 1.95
N SER A 39 -14.32 -10.38 2.69
CA SER A 39 -15.26 -10.52 3.82
C SER A 39 -14.66 -10.08 5.17
N PHE A 40 -13.37 -10.34 5.41
CA PHE A 40 -12.77 -10.09 6.72
C PHE A 40 -12.65 -8.60 7.05
N ILE A 41 -12.44 -7.74 6.04
CA ILE A 41 -12.34 -6.30 6.24
C ILE A 41 -13.64 -5.68 6.74
N ASN A 42 -14.78 -6.26 6.39
CA ASN A 42 -16.06 -5.68 6.75
C ASN A 42 -16.43 -5.91 8.24
N SER A 43 -15.65 -6.73 8.96
CA SER A 43 -15.88 -7.02 10.39
C SER A 43 -15.62 -5.83 11.32
N SER A 44 -14.62 -4.98 11.02
CA SER A 44 -14.30 -3.84 11.87
C SER A 44 -13.85 -2.59 11.10
N ILE A 45 -14.37 -1.44 11.53
CA ILE A 45 -14.08 -0.14 10.90
C ILE A 45 -12.62 0.29 11.09
N ILE A 46 -12.02 -0.05 12.24
CA ILE A 46 -10.61 0.26 12.53
C ILE A 46 -9.69 -0.51 11.60
N PHE A 47 -9.95 -1.80 11.39
CA PHE A 47 -9.15 -2.61 10.48
C PHE A 47 -9.26 -2.13 9.03
N ARG A 48 -10.44 -1.68 8.59
CA ARG A 48 -10.64 -0.99 7.30
C ARG A 48 -9.74 0.22 7.12
N ILE A 49 -9.74 1.11 8.10
CA ILE A 49 -8.98 2.37 8.04
C ILE A 49 -7.49 2.06 8.04
N LEU A 50 -7.03 1.15 8.90
CA LEU A 50 -5.62 0.72 8.94
C LEU A 50 -5.19 0.08 7.62
N PHE A 51 -6.00 -0.82 7.06
CA PHE A 51 -5.73 -1.44 5.77
C PHE A 51 -5.57 -0.39 4.67
N ALA A 52 -6.56 0.50 4.52
CA ALA A 52 -6.50 1.56 3.52
C ALA A 52 -5.28 2.47 3.70
N LEU A 53 -4.95 2.85 4.94
CA LEU A 53 -3.82 3.72 5.23
C LEU A 53 -2.48 3.06 4.91
N VAL A 54 -2.33 1.76 5.22
CA VAL A 54 -1.14 0.97 4.87
C VAL A 54 -0.96 0.89 3.35
N PHE A 55 -2.01 0.55 2.59
CA PHE A 55 -1.91 0.46 1.13
C PHE A 55 -1.74 1.83 0.45
N LEU A 56 -2.33 2.91 0.98
CA LEU A 56 -2.07 4.27 0.49
C LEU A 56 -0.62 4.71 0.74
N SER A 57 -0.07 4.35 1.90
CA SER A 57 1.33 4.64 2.22
C SER A 57 2.32 3.93 1.30
N ASN A 58 1.96 2.75 0.77
CA ASN A 58 2.74 2.02 -0.22
C ASN A 58 2.75 2.69 -1.60
N SER A 59 1.66 3.36 -2.01
CA SER A 59 1.60 4.09 -3.28
C SER A 59 2.20 5.50 -3.25
N GLY A 60 2.89 5.88 -2.16
CA GLY A 60 3.55 7.19 -2.09
C GLY A 60 2.56 8.36 -2.12
N VAL A 61 1.38 8.24 -1.49
CA VAL A 61 0.42 9.34 -1.40
C VAL A 61 0.91 10.38 -0.37
N PRO A 62 0.81 11.70 -0.62
CA PRO A 62 1.10 12.72 0.40
C PRO A 62 0.09 12.57 1.56
N PRO A 63 0.48 12.59 2.86
CA PRO A 63 1.72 13.05 3.50
C PRO A 63 2.71 11.93 3.94
N SER A 64 2.87 10.85 3.17
CA SER A 64 3.72 9.71 3.56
C SER A 64 5.24 9.96 3.47
N LEU A 65 6.02 9.21 4.25
CA LEU A 65 7.49 9.19 4.17
C LEU A 65 8.00 8.63 2.84
N ALA A 66 7.28 7.65 2.28
CA ALA A 66 7.57 7.09 0.97
C ALA A 66 7.51 8.18 -0.12
N PHE A 67 6.43 8.97 -0.13
CA PHE A 67 6.30 10.12 -1.04
C PHE A 67 7.48 11.09 -0.94
N LEU A 68 7.88 11.46 0.29
CA LEU A 68 8.99 12.40 0.49
C LEU A 68 10.30 11.87 -0.13
N SER A 69 10.57 10.57 0.05
CA SER A 69 11.77 9.95 -0.51
C SER A 69 11.73 9.83 -2.03
N GLU A 70 10.58 9.47 -2.61
CA GLU A 70 10.41 9.35 -4.05
C GLU A 70 10.44 10.72 -4.73
N PHE A 71 9.85 11.75 -4.11
CA PHE A 71 9.94 13.13 -4.59
C PHE A 71 11.40 13.62 -4.67
N MET A 72 12.21 13.33 -3.64
CA MET A 72 13.64 13.64 -3.66
C MET A 72 14.38 12.90 -4.78
N ILE A 73 13.97 11.66 -5.11
CA ILE A 73 14.52 10.90 -6.24
C ILE A 73 14.12 11.53 -7.57
N ILE A 74 12.86 11.97 -7.72
CA ILE A 74 12.38 12.67 -8.91
C ILE A 74 13.20 13.94 -9.17
N VAL A 75 13.35 14.80 -8.16
CA VAL A 75 14.11 16.06 -8.29
C VAL A 75 15.55 15.78 -8.73
N ASN A 76 16.20 14.78 -8.13
CA ASN A 76 17.55 14.42 -8.52
C ASN A 76 17.63 13.82 -9.93
N SER A 77 16.62 13.05 -10.36
CA SER A 77 16.55 12.47 -11.70
C SER A 77 16.38 13.53 -12.80
N VAL A 78 15.62 14.60 -12.53
CA VAL A 78 15.41 15.74 -13.44
C VAL A 78 16.73 16.47 -13.70
N ILE A 79 17.55 16.63 -12.66
CA ILE A 79 18.88 17.27 -12.76
C ILE A 79 19.80 16.44 -13.67
N ILE A 80 19.71 15.10 -13.62
CA ILE A 80 20.54 14.21 -14.44
C ILE A 80 20.09 14.25 -15.90
N ARG A 81 18.85 13.85 -16.21
CA ARG A 81 18.25 13.96 -17.54
C ARG A 81 16.73 14.00 -17.47
N LYS A 82 16.13 14.90 -18.26
CA LYS A 82 14.66 15.06 -18.34
C LYS A 82 13.91 13.80 -18.81
N ILE A 83 14.56 12.88 -19.53
CA ILE A 83 13.91 11.64 -19.99
C ILE A 83 13.49 10.72 -18.84
N TYR A 84 14.23 10.73 -17.72
CA TYR A 84 13.93 9.87 -16.57
C TYR A 84 12.62 10.27 -15.87
N MET A 85 12.20 11.54 -15.99
CA MET A 85 10.94 12.01 -15.44
C MET A 85 9.74 11.25 -16.02
N PHE A 86 9.77 10.97 -17.33
CA PHE A 86 8.68 10.25 -17.99
C PHE A 86 8.58 8.80 -17.51
N ILE A 87 9.72 8.14 -17.34
CA ILE A 87 9.79 6.75 -16.84
C ILE A 87 9.27 6.68 -15.40
N ILE A 88 9.67 7.61 -14.55
CA ILE A 88 9.23 7.66 -13.15
C ILE A 88 7.73 7.95 -13.06
N PHE A 89 7.19 8.79 -13.95
CA PHE A 89 5.76 9.07 -13.98
C PHE A 89 4.92 7.82 -14.30
N ILE A 90 5.36 6.99 -15.25
CA ILE A 90 4.71 5.71 -15.54
C ILE A 90 4.76 4.78 -14.32
N TYR A 91 5.90 4.72 -13.63
CA TYR A 91 6.05 3.95 -12.41
C TYR A 91 5.02 4.37 -11.33
N PHE A 92 4.83 5.67 -11.10
CA PHE A 92 3.85 6.17 -10.14
C PHE A 92 2.42 5.75 -10.47
N ILE A 93 2.03 5.81 -11.76
CA ILE A 93 0.69 5.40 -12.19
C ILE A 93 0.45 3.92 -11.89
N VAL A 94 1.42 3.06 -12.22
CA VAL A 94 1.29 1.61 -12.00
C VAL A 94 1.26 1.28 -10.50
N ALA A 95 2.13 1.92 -9.71
CA ALA A 95 2.17 1.73 -8.27
C ALA A 95 0.85 2.15 -7.59
N PHE A 96 0.28 3.28 -7.99
CA PHE A 96 -0.99 3.78 -7.49
C PHE A 96 -2.18 2.91 -7.91
N TYR A 97 -2.18 2.43 -9.16
CA TYR A 97 -3.24 1.56 -9.64
C TYR A 97 -3.30 0.23 -8.87
N TYR A 98 -2.14 -0.40 -8.62
CA TYR A 98 -2.07 -1.64 -7.86
C TYR A 98 -2.58 -1.50 -6.41
N SER A 99 -2.21 -0.42 -5.71
CA SER A 99 -2.66 -0.22 -4.33
C SER A 99 -4.17 0.01 -4.25
N LEU A 100 -4.73 0.81 -5.16
CA LEU A 100 -6.17 1.03 -5.26
C LEU A 100 -6.92 -0.26 -5.60
N PHE A 101 -6.41 -1.04 -6.55
CA PHE A 101 -7.01 -2.31 -6.93
C PHE A 101 -7.16 -3.24 -5.72
N LEU A 102 -6.14 -3.35 -4.87
CA LEU A 102 -6.20 -4.15 -3.65
C LEU A 102 -7.23 -3.63 -2.65
N ILE A 103 -7.27 -2.31 -2.43
CA ILE A 103 -8.25 -1.68 -1.52
C ILE A 103 -9.68 -1.92 -1.99
N VAL A 104 -9.94 -1.76 -3.29
CA VAL A 104 -11.29 -1.96 -3.85
C VAL A 104 -11.68 -3.43 -3.76
N CYS A 105 -10.79 -4.36 -4.14
CA CYS A 105 -11.05 -5.80 -4.06
C CYS A 105 -11.30 -6.29 -2.64
N SER A 106 -10.76 -5.58 -1.64
CA SER A 106 -10.91 -5.94 -0.24
C SER A 106 -12.10 -5.25 0.44
N PHE A 107 -12.59 -4.12 -0.10
CA PHE A 107 -13.75 -3.38 0.41
C PHE A 107 -15.08 -3.77 -0.27
N ALA A 108 -15.06 -4.32 -1.48
CA ALA A 108 -16.25 -4.65 -2.26
C ALA A 108 -17.07 -5.85 -1.71
N GLY A 109 -16.88 -6.24 -0.45
CA GLY A 109 -17.35 -7.50 0.12
C GLY A 109 -18.72 -7.36 0.74
N LYS A 110 -19.64 -8.23 0.33
CA LYS A 110 -21.02 -8.27 0.83
C LYS A 110 -21.16 -8.96 2.20
N GLU A 111 -20.21 -9.80 2.60
CA GLU A 111 -20.36 -10.64 3.78
C GLU A 111 -19.75 -10.00 5.02
N PHE A 112 -20.60 -9.63 5.99
CA PHE A 112 -20.21 -9.34 7.36
C PHE A 112 -19.94 -10.64 8.09
N ILE A 113 -18.67 -10.96 8.39
CA ILE A 113 -18.36 -11.98 9.40
C ILE A 113 -18.45 -11.30 10.76
N ASN A 114 -19.50 -11.65 11.51
CA ASN A 114 -19.72 -11.19 12.86
C ASN A 114 -18.82 -12.00 13.80
N TYR A 115 -17.70 -11.44 14.25
CA TYR A 115 -16.90 -12.02 15.34
C TYR A 115 -17.53 -11.60 16.67
N ASN A 116 -18.65 -12.23 17.00
CA ASN A 116 -19.18 -12.22 18.35
C ASN A 116 -19.05 -13.64 18.91
N ASN A 117 -17.85 -13.94 19.39
CA ASN A 117 -17.52 -14.93 20.41
C ASN A 117 -16.10 -14.67 20.91
#